data_AF-A0A2J8U8L3-F1
#
_entry.id   AF-A0A2J8U8L3-F1
#
_cell.length_a   1.000
_cell.length_b   1.000
_cell.length_c   1.000
_cell.angle_alpha   90.00
_cell.angle_beta   90.00
_cell.angle_gamma   90.00
#
_symmetry.space_group_name_H-M   'P 1'
#
loop_
_entity.id
_entity.type
_entity.pdbx_description
1 polymer ?
#
loop_
_entity_poly.entity_id
_entity_poly.type
_entity_poly.pdbx_seq_one_letter_code
_entity_poly.pdbx_strand_id
1 'polypeptide(L)'
;MAPLALRLLVLVPILLSLVASRDWKAERSQDPFEKCMQDPDYEQLLRVTILEADNRIGGRIFTYRDQNTGWIGELGAMRMPSSHRILHKLCQGLGLNLTKFTQYDKNTWTEVHEVKLRNYVVEKMPEKLGYALRPQEKGHSPEDIYQMAL
;
A
#
# COMPACT_ATOMS: atom_id res chain seq x y z
N MET A 1 19.93 -71.16 -22.75
CA MET A 1 20.08 -69.87 -23.45
C MET A 1 18.77 -69.06 -23.58
N ALA A 2 17.57 -69.62 -23.33
CA ALA A 2 16.28 -68.93 -23.47
C ALA A 2 15.71 -68.12 -22.25
N PRO A 3 16.12 -68.32 -20.97
CA PRO A 3 15.39 -67.69 -19.85
C PRO A 3 15.84 -66.26 -19.52
N LEU A 4 17.00 -65.82 -20.03
CA LEU A 4 17.53 -64.46 -19.80
C LEU A 4 16.91 -63.44 -20.78
N ALA A 5 16.67 -63.85 -22.02
CA ALA A 5 16.06 -63.01 -23.06
C ALA A 5 14.61 -62.62 -22.72
N LEU A 6 13.84 -63.54 -22.12
CA LEU A 6 12.46 -63.29 -21.72
C LEU A 6 12.35 -62.31 -20.54
N ARG A 7 13.33 -62.29 -19.63
CA ARG A 7 13.38 -61.33 -18.51
C ARG A 7 13.77 -59.92 -18.96
N LEU A 8 14.63 -59.78 -19.97
CA LEU A 8 14.94 -58.46 -20.54
C LEU A 8 13.74 -57.85 -21.27
N LEU A 9 12.93 -58.65 -21.97
CA LEU A 9 11.75 -58.17 -22.71
C LEU A 9 10.67 -57.53 -21.82
N VAL A 10 10.59 -57.89 -20.54
CA VAL A 10 9.63 -57.30 -19.58
C VAL A 10 10.16 -56.01 -18.96
N LEU A 11 11.49 -55.86 -18.84
CA LEU A 11 12.11 -54.68 -18.23
C LEU A 11 12.19 -53.49 -19.20
N VAL A 12 12.31 -53.74 -20.50
CA VAL A 12 12.33 -52.70 -21.55
C VAL A 12 11.07 -51.81 -21.52
N PRO A 13 9.83 -52.33 -21.54
CA PRO A 13 8.64 -51.49 -21.51
C PRO A 13 8.46 -50.73 -20.19
N ILE A 14 8.92 -51.28 -19.06
CA ILE A 14 8.90 -50.62 -17.75
C ILE A 14 9.89 -49.45 -17.70
N LEU A 15 11.09 -49.65 -18.25
CA LEU A 15 12.09 -48.58 -18.38
C LEU A 15 11.64 -47.49 -19.36
N LEU A 16 11.03 -47.87 -20.49
CA LEU A 16 10.46 -46.91 -21.45
C LEU A 16 9.32 -46.09 -20.84
N SER A 17 8.43 -46.70 -20.05
CA SER A 17 7.33 -45.98 -19.38
C SER A 17 7.82 -45.09 -18.23
N LEU A 18 8.87 -45.49 -17.50
CA LEU A 18 9.53 -44.65 -16.50
C LEU A 18 10.25 -43.44 -17.12
N VAL A 19 10.93 -43.62 -18.27
CA VAL A 19 11.55 -42.51 -19.01
C VAL A 19 10.48 -41.56 -19.57
N ALA A 20 9.40 -42.08 -20.16
CA ALA A 20 8.29 -41.25 -20.62
C ALA A 20 7.60 -40.47 -19.47
N SER A 21 7.54 -41.03 -18.26
CA SER A 21 7.01 -40.33 -17.06
C SER A 21 7.92 -39.19 -16.56
N ARG A 22 9.23 -39.25 -16.85
CA ARG A 22 10.17 -38.18 -16.51
C ARG A 22 10.05 -37.01 -17.48
N ASP A 23 9.81 -37.29 -18.75
CA ASP A 23 9.51 -36.25 -19.75
C ASP A 23 8.15 -35.59 -19.50
N TRP A 24 7.15 -36.34 -19.00
CA TRP A 24 5.85 -35.78 -18.60
C TRP A 24 5.93 -34.77 -17.45
N LYS A 25 6.89 -34.95 -16.52
CA LYS A 25 7.13 -33.98 -15.43
C LYS A 25 7.89 -32.72 -15.88
N ALA A 26 8.38 -32.70 -17.13
CA ALA A 26 8.98 -31.52 -17.75
C ALA A 26 8.01 -30.79 -18.69
N GLU A 27 6.71 -31.12 -18.66
CA GLU A 27 5.71 -30.33 -19.36
C GLU A 27 5.38 -29.09 -18.53
N ARG A 28 6.21 -28.07 -18.76
CA ARG A 28 5.93 -26.64 -18.59
C ARG A 28 4.42 -26.40 -18.74
N SER A 29 3.79 -25.86 -17.68
CA SER A 29 2.36 -25.53 -17.57
C SER A 29 1.63 -25.47 -18.92
N GLN A 30 0.68 -26.37 -19.16
CA GLN A 30 -0.14 -26.41 -20.38
C GLN A 30 -1.18 -25.28 -20.44
N ASP A 31 -1.26 -24.43 -19.42
CA ASP A 31 -2.11 -23.24 -19.47
C ASP A 31 -1.61 -22.28 -20.57
N PRO A 32 -2.42 -22.02 -21.62
CA PRO A 32 -2.06 -21.06 -22.68
C PRO A 32 -1.75 -19.67 -22.12
N PHE A 33 -2.32 -19.31 -20.96
CA PHE A 33 -2.07 -18.03 -20.30
C PHE A 33 -0.65 -17.97 -19.71
N GLU A 34 -0.20 -19.00 -19.02
CA GLU A 34 1.18 -19.11 -18.49
C GLU A 34 2.24 -19.14 -19.58
N LYS A 35 1.94 -19.74 -20.75
CA LYS A 35 2.85 -19.72 -21.91
C LYS A 35 2.96 -18.34 -22.54
N CYS A 36 1.87 -17.57 -22.59
CA CYS A 36 1.89 -16.17 -23.02
C CYS A 36 2.61 -15.24 -22.03
N MET A 37 2.76 -15.65 -20.77
CA MET A 37 3.51 -14.91 -19.74
C MET A 37 5.01 -15.27 -19.71
N GLN A 38 5.45 -16.26 -20.50
CA GLN A 38 6.86 -16.64 -20.64
C GLN A 38 7.42 -16.06 -21.95
N ASP A 39 7.74 -14.77 -21.92
CA ASP A 39 8.47 -14.11 -23.01
C ASP A 39 9.96 -14.51 -22.94
N PRO A 40 10.61 -14.99 -24.02
CA PRO A 40 12.05 -15.28 -24.01
C PRO A 40 12.91 -14.04 -23.70
N ASP A 41 12.37 -12.83 -23.92
CA ASP A 41 12.98 -11.56 -23.57
C ASP A 41 12.42 -10.99 -22.24
N TYR A 42 11.69 -11.77 -21.45
CA TYR A 42 11.05 -11.33 -20.19
C TYR A 42 12.03 -10.67 -19.22
N GLU A 43 13.26 -11.19 -19.10
CA GLU A 43 14.33 -10.58 -18.28
C GLU A 43 14.83 -9.24 -18.84
N GLN A 44 14.78 -9.04 -20.17
CA GLN A 44 15.10 -7.75 -20.79
C GLN A 44 13.90 -6.78 -20.72
N LEU A 45 12.67 -7.27 -20.84
CA LEU A 45 11.42 -6.49 -20.72
C LEU A 45 11.17 -6.02 -19.28
N LEU A 46 11.59 -6.80 -18.28
CA LEU A 46 11.54 -6.42 -16.87
C LEU A 46 12.76 -5.61 -16.41
N ARG A 47 13.72 -5.31 -17.30
CA ARG A 47 14.89 -4.51 -16.93
C ARG A 47 14.46 -3.06 -16.68
N VAL A 48 14.19 -2.76 -15.41
CA VAL A 48 13.87 -1.41 -14.96
C VAL A 48 15.16 -0.65 -14.63
N THR A 49 15.34 0.53 -15.24
CA THR A 49 16.36 1.51 -14.84
C THR A 49 15.68 2.71 -14.23
N ILE A 50 15.95 3.01 -12.96
CA ILE A 50 15.43 4.19 -12.26
C ILE A 50 16.52 5.26 -12.26
N LEU A 51 16.20 6.44 -12.77
CA LEU A 51 17.07 7.63 -12.73
C LEU A 51 16.42 8.66 -11.80
N GLU A 52 17.09 8.94 -10.68
CA GLU A 52 16.69 9.98 -9.72
C GLU A 52 17.72 11.10 -9.77
N ALA A 53 17.25 12.35 -9.79
CA ALA A 53 18.11 13.52 -9.91
C ALA A 53 18.72 13.91 -8.54
N ASP A 54 17.98 13.67 -7.47
CA ASP A 54 18.42 13.94 -6.11
C ASP A 54 19.29 12.82 -5.54
N ASN A 55 19.97 13.08 -4.42
CA ASN A 55 20.77 12.09 -3.71
C ASN A 55 19.94 11.12 -2.85
N ARG A 56 18.61 11.18 -2.95
CA ARG A 56 17.69 10.35 -2.15
C ARG A 56 16.45 9.95 -2.95
N ILE A 57 15.91 8.78 -2.60
CA ILE A 57 14.62 8.30 -3.13
C ILE A 57 13.47 8.83 -2.27
N GLY A 58 12.36 9.21 -2.93
CA GLY A 58 11.07 9.48 -2.27
C GLY A 58 10.43 10.82 -2.61
N GLY A 59 11.10 11.69 -3.36
CA GLY A 59 10.59 12.99 -3.78
C GLY A 59 10.03 13.79 -2.60
N ARG A 60 8.76 14.22 -2.71
CA ARG A 60 8.05 15.02 -1.69
C ARG A 60 7.76 14.28 -0.38
N ILE A 61 7.95 12.96 -0.29
CA ILE A 61 7.74 12.19 0.95
C ILE A 61 9.05 12.16 1.73
N PHE A 62 9.30 13.16 2.57
CA PHE A 62 10.58 13.33 3.26
C PHE A 62 10.44 13.35 4.78
N THR A 63 11.30 12.57 5.44
CA THR A 63 11.41 12.49 6.89
C THR A 63 12.79 13.00 7.32
N TYR A 64 12.83 14.10 8.05
CA TYR A 64 14.05 14.58 8.71
C TYR A 64 14.32 13.76 9.98
N ARG A 65 15.57 13.42 10.24
CA ARG A 65 16.00 12.65 11.41
C ARG A 65 17.22 13.31 12.03
N ASP A 66 17.05 13.88 13.22
CA ASP A 66 18.17 14.41 13.99
C ASP A 66 18.93 13.27 14.67
N GLN A 67 20.21 13.14 14.34
CA GLN A 67 21.08 12.09 14.88
C GLN A 67 21.49 12.36 16.34
N ASN A 68 21.43 13.61 16.80
CA ASN A 68 21.85 13.96 18.15
C ASN A 68 20.75 13.71 19.17
N THR A 69 19.52 14.11 18.85
CA THR A 69 18.36 13.98 19.77
C THR A 69 17.49 12.75 19.48
N GLY A 70 17.63 12.16 18.29
CA GLY A 70 16.75 11.09 17.82
C GLY A 70 15.36 11.57 17.38
N TRP A 71 15.10 12.88 17.38
CA TRP A 71 13.82 13.41 16.93
C TRP A 71 13.66 13.25 15.40
N ILE A 72 12.43 12.88 15.03
CA ILE A 72 12.00 12.69 13.66
C ILE A 72 10.91 13.72 13.32
N GLY A 73 11.03 14.37 12.16
CA GLY A 73 10.02 15.28 11.62
C GLY A 73 9.61 14.89 10.20
N GLU A 74 8.32 14.66 9.98
CA GLU A 74 7.77 14.48 8.63
C GLU A 74 7.64 15.85 7.95
N LEU A 75 8.38 16.08 6.87
CA LEU A 75 8.40 17.33 6.11
C LEU A 75 7.54 17.26 4.83
N GLY A 76 6.81 16.15 4.65
CA GLY A 76 5.94 15.92 3.51
C GLY A 76 4.66 15.20 3.91
N ALA A 77 4.49 13.97 3.43
CA ALA A 77 3.32 13.17 3.78
C ALA A 77 3.35 12.78 5.27
N MET A 78 2.28 13.11 6.00
CA MET A 78 2.19 12.86 7.44
C MET A 78 1.12 11.81 7.84
N ARG A 79 0.13 11.56 6.97
CA ARG A 79 -1.00 10.67 7.27
C ARG A 79 -1.50 9.95 6.04
N MET A 80 -2.01 8.75 6.26
CA MET A 80 -2.60 7.90 5.23
C MET A 80 -4.02 7.48 5.64
N PRO A 81 -5.07 7.82 4.88
CA PRO A 81 -6.43 7.35 5.12
C PRO A 81 -6.57 5.84 5.05
N SER A 82 -7.54 5.27 5.76
CA SER A 82 -7.85 3.83 5.72
C SER A 82 -8.39 3.36 4.37
N SER A 83 -8.97 4.26 3.58
CA SER A 83 -9.48 3.98 2.23
C SER A 83 -8.36 3.69 1.22
N HIS A 84 -7.10 4.05 1.50
CA HIS A 84 -5.96 3.86 0.59
C HIS A 84 -5.43 2.40 0.64
N ARG A 85 -6.29 1.43 0.32
CA ARG A 85 -6.06 -0.01 0.54
C ARG A 85 -4.77 -0.55 -0.09
N ILE A 86 -4.40 -0.08 -1.29
CA ILE A 86 -3.18 -0.49 -1.98
C ILE A 86 -1.94 -0.10 -1.17
N LEU A 87 -1.90 1.13 -0.66
CA LEU A 87 -0.77 1.62 0.13
C LEU A 87 -0.64 0.87 1.45
N HIS A 88 -1.75 0.59 2.15
CA HIS A 88 -1.74 -0.27 3.34
C HIS A 88 -1.23 -1.69 3.04
N LYS A 89 -1.59 -2.27 1.89
CA LYS A 89 -1.09 -3.58 1.47
C LYS A 89 0.40 -3.56 1.13
N LEU A 90 0.91 -2.50 0.53
CA LEU A 90 2.34 -2.30 0.31
C LEU A 90 3.10 -2.18 1.63
N CYS A 91 2.62 -1.36 2.58
CA CYS A 91 3.22 -1.27 3.91
C CYS A 91 3.27 -2.62 4.61
N GLN A 92 2.18 -3.40 4.53
CA GLN A 92 2.13 -4.76 5.08
C GLN A 92 3.15 -5.69 4.40
N GLY A 93 3.22 -5.68 3.07
CA GLY A 93 4.17 -6.52 2.31
C GLY A 93 5.64 -6.17 2.57
N LEU A 94 5.92 -4.90 2.90
CA LEU A 94 7.26 -4.41 3.26
C LEU A 94 7.57 -4.54 4.77
N GLY A 95 6.65 -5.06 5.58
CA GLY A 95 6.84 -5.22 7.03
C GLY A 95 6.89 -3.91 7.82
N LEU A 96 6.28 -2.83 7.30
CA LEU A 96 6.25 -1.52 7.96
C LEU A 96 5.15 -1.46 9.02
N ASN A 97 5.49 -0.96 10.20
CA ASN A 97 4.52 -0.71 11.27
C ASN A 97 3.73 0.57 11.00
N LEU A 98 2.41 0.50 11.17
CA LEU A 98 1.52 1.65 11.04
C LEU A 98 1.06 2.13 12.42
N THR A 99 1.07 3.44 12.63
CA THR A 99 0.56 4.08 13.84
C THR A 99 -0.68 4.90 13.53
N LYS A 100 -1.65 4.90 14.45
CA LYS A 100 -2.86 5.70 14.30
C LYS A 100 -2.53 7.18 14.38
N PHE A 101 -2.96 7.95 13.38
CA PHE A 101 -2.91 9.40 13.40
C PHE A 101 -4.22 9.96 14.00
N THR A 102 -4.13 10.76 15.06
CA THR A 102 -5.29 11.44 15.64
C THR A 102 -5.59 12.70 14.85
N GLN A 103 -6.59 12.64 13.96
CA GLN A 103 -6.99 13.79 13.14
C GLN A 103 -7.69 14.89 13.95
N TYR A 104 -8.44 14.51 14.97
CA TYR A 104 -9.22 15.43 15.78
C TYR A 104 -9.08 15.09 17.26
N ASP A 105 -8.85 16.11 18.07
CA ASP A 105 -8.90 16.05 19.53
C ASP A 105 -9.73 17.23 20.04
N LYS A 106 -10.83 16.93 20.75
CA LYS A 106 -11.74 17.91 21.34
C LYS A 106 -11.06 18.87 22.32
N ASN A 107 -9.95 18.44 22.90
CA ASN A 107 -9.15 19.24 23.82
C ASN A 107 -8.16 20.13 23.10
N THR A 108 -8.00 20.06 21.77
CA THR A 108 -7.15 21.04 21.07
C THR A 108 -7.83 22.42 20.99
N TRP A 109 -7.11 23.41 20.46
CA TRP A 109 -7.53 24.80 20.43
C TRP A 109 -7.89 25.23 19.01
N THR A 110 -8.95 26.04 18.90
CA THR A 110 -9.26 26.87 17.76
C THR A 110 -9.02 28.33 18.15
N GLU A 111 -8.24 29.05 17.36
CA GLU A 111 -7.89 30.45 17.62
C GLU A 111 -8.15 31.30 16.36
N VAL A 112 -9.17 32.16 16.42
CA VAL A 112 -9.63 33.04 15.33
C VAL A 112 -10.19 34.33 15.92
N HIS A 113 -10.06 35.46 15.23
CA HIS A 113 -10.58 36.76 15.69
C HIS A 113 -10.19 37.12 17.14
N GLU A 114 -8.94 36.86 17.53
CA GLU A 114 -8.44 37.09 18.90
C GLU A 114 -9.17 36.27 19.99
N VAL A 115 -10.00 35.31 19.58
CA VAL A 115 -10.72 34.38 20.45
C VAL A 115 -10.04 33.02 20.37
N LYS A 116 -9.64 32.50 21.54
CA LYS A 116 -9.03 31.16 21.69
C LYS A 116 -9.94 30.25 22.49
N LEU A 117 -10.49 29.22 21.85
CA LEU A 117 -11.45 28.30 22.44
C LEU A 117 -10.99 26.85 22.27
N ARG A 118 -11.35 25.98 23.21
CA ARG A 118 -11.20 24.54 23.03
C ARG A 118 -12.21 24.06 21.98
N ASN A 119 -11.85 23.04 21.21
CA ASN A 119 -12.73 22.58 20.13
C ASN A 119 -14.09 22.08 20.64
N TYR A 120 -14.16 21.45 21.83
CA TYR A 120 -15.45 21.06 22.41
C TYR A 120 -16.38 22.26 22.72
N VAL A 121 -15.82 23.47 22.91
CA VAL A 121 -16.62 24.70 23.06
C VAL A 121 -17.15 25.13 21.71
N VAL A 122 -16.31 25.08 20.68
CA VAL A 122 -16.66 25.41 19.30
C VAL A 122 -17.77 24.49 18.76
N GLU A 123 -17.71 23.19 19.05
CA GLU A 123 -18.75 22.25 18.64
C GLU A 123 -20.12 22.54 19.28
N LYS A 124 -20.13 22.98 20.55
CA LYS A 124 -21.37 23.23 21.29
C LYS A 124 -21.92 24.65 21.12
N MET A 125 -21.04 25.60 20.85
CA MET A 125 -21.33 27.04 20.80
C MET A 125 -20.49 27.70 19.67
N PRO A 126 -20.72 27.32 18.40
CA PRO A 126 -19.92 27.80 17.27
C PRO A 126 -20.03 29.32 17.06
N GLU A 127 -21.12 29.95 17.54
CA GLU A 127 -21.33 31.39 17.51
C GLU A 127 -20.26 32.19 18.27
N LYS A 128 -19.57 31.57 19.24
CA LYS A 128 -18.47 32.20 19.97
C LYS A 128 -17.25 32.52 19.12
N LEU A 129 -17.15 31.92 17.92
CA LEU A 129 -16.11 32.27 16.95
C LEU A 129 -16.34 33.65 16.28
N GLY A 130 -17.53 34.24 16.44
CA GLY A 130 -17.82 35.60 15.99
C GLY A 130 -18.06 35.75 14.48
N TYR A 131 -18.28 34.66 13.74
CA TYR A 131 -18.61 34.73 12.32
C TYR A 131 -20.03 35.28 12.08
N ALA A 132 -20.17 36.19 11.13
CA ALA A 132 -21.47 36.70 10.68
C ALA A 132 -22.11 35.69 9.71
N LEU A 133 -22.98 34.82 10.23
CA LEU A 133 -23.64 33.75 9.47
C LEU A 133 -25.09 34.09 9.09
N ARG A 134 -25.56 33.51 7.97
CA ARG A 134 -26.98 33.59 7.57
C ARG A 134 -27.87 32.89 8.61
N PRO A 135 -29.15 33.25 8.73
CA PRO A 135 -30.05 32.62 9.70
C PRO A 135 -30.05 31.08 9.65
N GLN A 136 -29.94 30.51 8.45
CA GLN A 136 -29.94 29.05 8.22
C GLN A 136 -28.64 28.36 8.65
N GLU A 137 -27.53 29.10 8.78
CA GLU A 137 -26.21 28.56 9.13
C GLU A 137 -25.91 28.69 10.63
N LYS A 138 -26.73 29.45 11.38
CA LYS A 138 -26.51 29.68 12.81
C LYS A 138 -26.70 28.39 13.61
N GLY A 139 -25.81 28.17 14.58
CA GLY A 139 -25.82 26.99 15.44
C GLY A 139 -25.21 25.73 14.81
N HIS A 140 -24.77 25.82 13.55
CA HIS A 140 -24.10 24.73 12.85
C HIS A 140 -22.58 24.83 13.00
N SER A 141 -21.92 23.68 13.13
CA SER A 141 -20.45 23.63 13.12
C SER A 141 -19.92 23.99 11.72
N PRO A 142 -18.63 24.37 11.59
CA PRO A 142 -18.04 24.62 10.27
C PRO A 142 -18.20 23.45 9.29
N GLU A 143 -18.11 22.21 9.78
CA GLU A 143 -18.32 21.01 8.96
C GLU A 143 -19.77 20.90 8.49
N ASP A 144 -20.74 21.13 9.38
CA ASP A 144 -22.16 21.09 9.01
C ASP A 144 -22.50 22.13 7.94
N ILE A 145 -21.95 23.34 8.06
CA ILE A 145 -22.13 24.41 7.05
C ILE A 145 -21.52 23.99 5.70
N TYR A 146 -20.35 23.35 5.71
CA TYR A 146 -19.75 22.81 4.48
C TYR A 146 -20.64 21.74 3.85
N GLN A 147 -21.21 20.83 4.64
CA GLN A 147 -22.12 19.79 4.15
C GLN A 147 -23.43 20.34 3.60
N MET A 148 -23.93 21.48 4.10
CA MET A 148 -25.11 22.16 3.53
C MET A 148 -24.87 22.72 2.13
N ALA A 149 -23.61 22.96 1.76
CA ALA A 149 -23.24 23.52 0.47
C ALA A 149 -22.99 22.46 -0.62
N LEU A 150 -22.91 21.19 -0.24
CA LEU A 150 -22.78 20.05 -1.14
C LEU A 150 -24.15 19.52 -1.59
#